data_AF-A0A255QV00-F1
#
_entry.id   AF-A0A255QV00-F1
#
_cell.length_a   1.000
_cell.length_b   1.000
_cell.length_c   1.000
_cell.angle_alpha   90.00
_cell.angle_beta   90.00
_cell.angle_gamma   90.00
#
_symmetry.space_group_name_H-M   'P 1'
#
loop_
_entity.id
_entity.type
_entity.pdbx_description
1 polymer ?
#
loop_
_entity_poly.entity_id
_entity_poly.type
_entity_poly.pdbx_seq_one_letter_code
_entity_poly.pdbx_strand_id
1 'polypeptide(L)'
;MSALPPVASVNIQSPGFTNPTQAAPAAPATEKGGDRNIFLDLMSQANEDQLRSEQAIESLVTGQTQDVQQVVMEVVKAEMSFQVFMEVRSQIVDSYNELMRMQF
;
A
#
# COMPACT_ATOMS: atom_id res chain seq x y z
N MET A 1 -17.23 31.16 46.75
CA MET A 1 -17.34 29.86 47.45
C MET A 1 -17.22 28.81 46.35
N SER A 2 -15.98 28.44 46.02
CA SER A 2 -15.41 27.09 46.21
C SER A 2 -15.74 26.18 45.02
N ALA A 3 -14.83 25.52 44.32
CA ALA A 3 -13.38 25.57 44.15
C ALA A 3 -13.13 24.68 42.91
N LEU A 4 -12.39 25.14 41.91
CA LEU A 4 -11.82 24.27 40.87
C LEU A 4 -10.39 23.88 41.31
N PRO A 5 -9.96 22.63 41.04
CA PRO A 5 -8.76 22.03 41.62
C PRO A 5 -7.44 22.68 41.14
N PRO A 6 -6.37 22.54 41.95
CA PRO A 6 -5.06 23.13 41.72
C PRO A 6 -4.31 22.56 40.50
N VAL A 7 -3.48 23.41 39.91
CA VAL A 7 -2.54 23.12 38.81
C VAL A 7 -1.77 21.83 39.09
N ALA A 8 -1.96 20.81 38.23
CA ALA A 8 -1.16 19.60 38.27
C ALA A 8 0.23 19.90 37.70
N SER A 9 1.23 19.63 38.54
CA SER A 9 2.63 19.93 38.40
C SER A 9 3.25 19.36 37.12
N VAL A 10 3.99 20.23 36.43
CA VAL A 10 5.00 19.86 35.44
C VAL A 10 6.04 18.96 36.11
N ASN A 11 6.06 17.67 35.76
CA ASN A 11 7.13 16.75 36.12
C ASN A 11 8.19 16.73 35.02
N ILE A 12 9.16 17.63 35.13
CA ILE A 12 10.44 17.52 34.41
C ILE A 12 11.29 16.53 35.20
N GLN A 13 11.50 15.32 34.65
CA GLN A 13 12.63 14.48 35.06
C GLN A 13 13.50 14.20 33.84
N SER A 14 14.74 14.65 34.00
CA SER A 14 15.85 14.70 33.06
C SER A 14 16.66 13.38 33.13
N PRO A 15 17.81 13.23 32.46
CA PRO A 15 18.15 12.02 31.70
C PRO A 15 19.07 11.04 32.43
N GLY A 16 19.00 9.76 32.05
CA GLY A 16 20.13 8.84 32.10
C GLY A 16 20.09 7.71 33.16
N PHE A 17 20.31 6.49 32.64
CA PHE A 17 20.72 5.24 33.30
C PHE A 17 19.65 4.54 34.16
N THR A 18 19.31 3.25 34.09
CA THR A 18 19.76 2.01 33.42
C THR A 18 18.74 0.93 33.83
N ASN A 19 18.35 -0.01 32.97
CA ASN A 19 18.38 -1.44 33.35
C ASN A 19 18.26 -2.38 32.13
N PRO A 20 19.00 -3.52 32.12
CA PRO A 20 19.16 -4.40 30.97
C PRO A 20 18.11 -5.52 30.93
N THR A 21 18.03 -6.18 29.78
CA THR A 21 17.38 -7.48 29.57
C THR A 21 15.89 -7.54 29.89
N GLN A 22 15.08 -7.21 28.89
CA GLN A 22 13.85 -7.96 28.66
C GLN A 22 13.82 -8.38 27.20
N ALA A 23 14.31 -9.60 26.96
CA ALA A 23 14.05 -10.33 25.74
C ALA A 23 12.54 -10.58 25.66
N ALA A 24 11.83 -9.70 24.96
CA ALA A 24 10.51 -10.02 24.44
C ALA A 24 10.70 -11.06 23.32
N PRO A 25 9.88 -12.13 23.28
CA PRO A 25 9.96 -13.09 22.19
C PRO A 25 9.72 -12.31 20.90
N ALA A 26 10.68 -12.41 19.98
CA ALA A 26 10.45 -12.04 18.60
C ALA A 26 9.19 -12.78 18.14
N ALA A 27 8.10 -12.03 17.99
CA ALA A 27 6.96 -12.51 17.23
C ALA A 27 7.53 -13.02 15.91
N PRO A 28 7.09 -14.19 15.41
CA PRO A 28 7.48 -14.59 14.07
C PRO A 28 7.00 -13.47 13.16
N ALA A 29 7.96 -12.72 12.60
CA ALA A 29 7.71 -11.94 11.42
C ALA A 29 7.13 -12.96 10.46
N THR A 30 5.81 -12.89 10.28
CA THR A 30 5.14 -13.69 9.28
C THR A 30 5.69 -13.13 8.00
N GLU A 31 6.70 -13.81 7.46
CA GLU A 31 7.15 -13.66 6.09
C GLU A 31 5.97 -14.09 5.23
N LYS A 32 4.99 -13.18 5.12
CA LYS A 32 3.89 -13.26 4.17
C LYS A 32 4.57 -13.32 2.82
N GLY A 33 4.69 -14.52 2.24
CA GLY A 33 5.39 -14.79 0.99
C GLY A 33 5.30 -13.61 0.03
N GLY A 34 6.42 -12.87 -0.08
CA GLY A 34 6.42 -11.51 -0.61
C GLY A 34 5.91 -11.47 -2.04
N ASP A 35 6.36 -12.41 -2.87
CA ASP A 35 6.24 -12.27 -4.32
C ASP A 35 4.82 -12.57 -4.83
N ARG A 36 4.15 -13.59 -4.25
CA ARG A 36 2.78 -13.96 -4.63
C ARG A 36 1.76 -12.94 -4.15
N ASN A 37 1.98 -12.41 -2.95
CA ASN A 37 1.11 -11.41 -2.38
C ASN A 37 1.23 -10.09 -3.15
N ILE A 38 2.44 -9.71 -3.56
CA ILE A 38 2.66 -8.52 -4.40
C ILE A 38 1.95 -8.65 -5.75
N PHE A 39 2.03 -9.81 -6.42
CA PHE A 39 1.32 -10.01 -7.69
C PHE A 39 -0.20 -9.89 -7.54
N LEU A 40 -0.78 -10.53 -6.52
CA LEU A 40 -2.22 -10.47 -6.24
C LEU A 40 -2.68 -9.05 -5.88
N ASP A 41 -1.86 -8.33 -5.12
CA ASP A 41 -2.12 -6.94 -4.73
C ASP A 41 -2.08 -6.03 -5.96
N LEU A 42 -1.04 -6.15 -6.79
CA LEU A 42 -0.88 -5.37 -8.01
C LEU A 42 -2.00 -5.65 -9.03
N MET A 43 -2.47 -6.91 -9.12
CA MET A 43 -3.63 -7.28 -9.94
C MET A 43 -4.91 -6.63 -9.43
N SER A 44 -5.13 -6.66 -8.11
CA SER A 44 -6.30 -6.04 -7.49
C SER A 44 -6.28 -4.53 -7.69
N GLN A 45 -5.10 -3.92 -7.57
CA GLN A 45 -4.90 -2.49 -7.72
C GLN A 45 -5.08 -2.03 -9.16
N ALA A 46 -4.55 -2.77 -10.14
CA ALA A 46 -4.79 -2.49 -11.55
C ALA A 46 -6.28 -2.58 -11.91
N ASN A 47 -7.00 -3.56 -11.35
CA ASN A 47 -8.45 -3.69 -11.54
C ASN A 47 -9.23 -2.54 -10.89
N GLU A 48 -8.85 -2.11 -9.68
CA GLU A 48 -9.46 -0.95 -9.04
C GLU A 48 -9.23 0.35 -9.80
N ASP A 49 -7.99 0.60 -10.23
CA ASP A 49 -7.65 1.82 -10.97
C ASP A 49 -8.39 1.84 -12.32
N GLN A 50 -8.50 0.70 -13.00
CA GLN A 50 -9.30 0.55 -14.22
C GLN A 50 -10.77 0.93 -13.97
N LEU A 51 -11.40 0.39 -12.92
CA LEU A 51 -12.79 0.67 -12.61
C LEU A 51 -13.01 2.15 -12.22
N ARG A 52 -12.07 2.76 -11.48
CA ARG A 52 -12.11 4.20 -11.18
C ARG A 52 -12.02 5.05 -12.43
N SER A 53 -11.15 4.68 -13.38
CA SER A 53 -11.03 5.41 -14.65
C SER A 53 -12.33 5.37 -15.45
N GLU A 54 -13.00 4.22 -15.51
CA GLU A 54 -14.29 4.05 -16.17
C GLU A 54 -15.37 4.90 -15.51
N GLN A 55 -15.43 4.88 -14.17
CA GLN A 55 -16.37 5.69 -13.40
C GLN A 55 -16.11 7.20 -13.56
N ALA A 56 -14.84 7.61 -13.62
CA ALA A 56 -14.46 9.00 -13.84
C ALA A 56 -14.87 9.47 -15.25
N ILE A 57 -14.63 8.64 -16.27
CA ILE A 57 -15.08 8.89 -17.65
C ILE A 57 -16.60 9.00 -17.70
N GLU A 58 -17.33 8.08 -17.08
CA GLU A 58 -18.79 8.09 -17.05
C GLU A 58 -19.31 9.36 -16.34
N SER A 59 -18.70 9.75 -15.22
CA SER A 59 -19.04 10.97 -14.49
C SER A 59 -18.79 12.23 -15.32
N LEU A 60 -17.76 12.24 -16.16
CA LEU A 60 -17.46 13.34 -17.08
C LEU A 60 -18.48 13.43 -18.22
N VAL A 61 -18.80 12.30 -18.85
CA VAL A 61 -19.72 12.23 -19.99
C VAL A 61 -21.16 12.51 -19.56
N THR A 62 -21.55 12.10 -18.35
CA THR A 62 -22.87 12.40 -17.76
C THR A 62 -22.97 13.82 -17.22
N GLY A 63 -21.86 14.57 -17.18
CA GLY A 63 -21.81 15.93 -16.65
C GLY A 63 -21.86 16.04 -15.13
N GLN A 64 -21.74 14.91 -14.40
CA GLN A 64 -21.63 14.90 -12.94
C GLN A 64 -20.29 15.50 -12.46
N THR A 65 -19.25 15.38 -13.28
CA THR A 65 -17.94 16.02 -13.09
C THR A 65 -17.61 16.83 -14.33
N GLN A 66 -17.05 18.03 -14.15
CA GLN A 66 -16.52 18.85 -15.24
C GLN A 66 -14.98 18.91 -15.24
N ASP A 67 -14.35 18.27 -14.25
CA ASP A 67 -12.91 18.23 -14.07
C ASP A 67 -12.28 17.17 -14.98
N VAL A 68 -11.94 17.60 -16.19
CA VAL A 68 -11.29 16.77 -17.20
C VAL A 68 -9.90 16.34 -16.71
N GLN A 69 -9.18 17.20 -15.97
CA GLN A 69 -7.83 16.91 -15.51
C GLN A 69 -7.80 15.74 -14.54
N GLN A 70 -8.75 15.69 -13.61
CA GLN A 70 -8.90 14.58 -12.67
C GLN A 70 -9.21 13.28 -13.43
N VAL A 71 -10.13 13.32 -14.39
CA VAL A 71 -10.52 12.13 -15.18
C VAL A 71 -9.34 11.58 -15.97
N VAL A 72 -8.61 12.46 -16.66
CA VAL A 72 -7.40 12.08 -17.41
C VAL A 72 -6.33 11.52 -16.45
N MET A 73 -6.20 12.07 -15.25
CA MET A 73 -5.27 11.56 -14.25
C MET A 73 -5.63 10.14 -13.79
N GLU A 74 -6.90 9.85 -13.53
CA GLU A 74 -7.36 8.50 -13.16
C GLU A 74 -7.14 7.51 -14.32
N VAL A 75 -7.35 7.93 -15.57
CA VAL A 75 -7.07 7.11 -16.76
C VAL A 75 -5.58 6.81 -16.89
N VAL A 76 -4.72 7.83 -16.79
CA VAL A 76 -3.25 7.64 -16.84
C VAL A 76 -2.78 6.74 -15.71
N LYS A 77 -3.34 6.90 -14.52
CA LYS A 77 -3.03 6.04 -13.38
C LYS A 77 -3.39 4.58 -13.65
N ALA A 78 -4.58 4.32 -14.19
CA ALA A 78 -5.01 2.98 -14.57
C ALA A 78 -4.08 2.35 -15.63
N GLU A 79 -3.70 3.11 -16.66
CA GLU A 79 -2.75 2.66 -17.68
C GLU A 79 -1.37 2.32 -17.08
N MET A 80 -0.84 3.17 -16.20
CA MET A 80 0.44 2.92 -15.54
C MET A 80 0.38 1.68 -14.63
N SER A 81 -0.65 1.56 -13.78
CA SER A 81 -0.84 0.39 -12.90
C SER A 81 -0.94 -0.90 -13.71
N PHE A 82 -1.62 -0.87 -14.86
CA PHE A 82 -1.73 -2.00 -15.76
C PHE A 82 -0.39 -2.37 -16.43
N GLN A 83 0.41 -1.38 -16.84
CA GLN A 83 1.75 -1.63 -17.40
C GLN A 83 2.65 -2.36 -16.40
N VAL A 84 2.70 -1.89 -15.15
CA VAL A 84 3.48 -2.54 -14.08
C VAL A 84 2.96 -3.97 -13.85
N PHE A 85 1.65 -4.17 -13.84
CA PHE A 85 1.07 -5.51 -13.72
C PHE A 85 1.52 -6.47 -14.84
N MET A 86 1.55 -5.99 -16.09
CA MET A 86 2.00 -6.79 -17.23
C MET A 86 3.48 -7.15 -17.15
N GLU A 87 4.33 -6.23 -16.70
CA GLU A 87 5.76 -6.50 -16.48
C GLU A 87 5.97 -7.59 -15.42
N VAL A 88 5.29 -7.47 -14.28
CA VAL A 88 5.38 -8.47 -13.21
C VAL A 88 4.80 -9.82 -13.67
N ARG A 89 3.70 -9.81 -14.42
CA ARG A 89 3.12 -11.03 -15.01
C ARG A 89 4.12 -11.72 -15.93
N SER A 90 4.77 -10.98 -16.83
CA SER A 90 5.80 -11.53 -17.72
C SER A 90 6.93 -12.16 -16.90
N GLN A 91 7.45 -11.42 -15.93
CA GLN A 91 8.57 -11.88 -15.11
C GLN A 91 8.26 -13.19 -14.36
N ILE A 92 7.04 -13.35 -13.83
CA ILE A 92 6.64 -14.60 -13.15
C ILE A 92 6.56 -15.77 -14.13
N VAL A 93 5.98 -15.55 -15.31
CA VAL A 93 5.90 -16.58 -16.36
C VAL A 93 7.30 -16.97 -16.85
N ASP A 94 8.17 -16.00 -17.08
CA ASP A 94 9.54 -16.21 -17.53
C ASP A 94 10.36 -16.96 -16.48
N SER A 95 10.24 -16.57 -15.20
CA SER A 95 10.91 -17.24 -14.08
C SER A 95 10.46 -18.70 -13.94
N TYR A 96 9.17 -18.99 -14.14
CA TYR A 96 8.66 -20.36 -14.14
C TYR A 96 9.23 -21.18 -15.30
N ASN A 97 9.28 -20.61 -16.51
CA ASN A 97 9.85 -21.27 -17.69
C ASN A 97 11.36 -21.53 -17.54
N GLU A 98 12.10 -20.59 -16.94
CA GLU A 98 13.54 -20.76 -16.67
C GLU A 98 13.81 -21.92 -15.70
N LEU A 99 13.03 -22.02 -14.62
CA LEU A 99 13.13 -23.12 -13.65
C LEU A 99 12.86 -24.48 -14.28
N MET A 100 11.95 -24.55 -15.25
CA MET A 100 11.75 -25.76 -16.05
C MET A 100 12.99 -26.06 -16.88
N ARG A 101 13.48 -25.07 -17.63
CA ARG A 101 14.57 -25.25 -18.60
C ARG A 101 15.91 -25.68 -17.96
N MET A 102 16.18 -25.31 -16.70
CA MET A 102 17.38 -25.75 -15.98
C MET A 102 17.31 -27.19 -15.43
N GLN A 103 16.12 -27.80 -15.36
CA GLN A 103 15.95 -29.14 -14.77
C GLN A 103 16.03 -30.30 -15.80
N PHE A 104 16.39 -30.00 -17.05
CA PHE A 104 16.60 -30.98 -18.13
C PHE A 104 18.04 -30.93 -18.64
#